data_AF-A0A5A9XAC4-F1
#
_entry.id   AF-A0A5A9XAC4-F1
#
_cell.length_a   1.000
_cell.length_b   1.000
_cell.length_c   1.000
_cell.angle_alpha   90.00
_cell.angle_beta   90.00
_cell.angle_gamma   90.00
#
_symmetry.space_group_name_H-M   'P 1'
#
loop_
_entity.id
_entity.type
_entity.pdbx_description
1 polymer ?
#
loop_
_entity_poly.entity_id
_entity_poly.type
_entity_poly.pdbx_seq_one_letter_code
_entity_poly.pdbx_strand_id
1 'polypeptide(L)'
;MSDTTFTFRVDEALKAEFSTAAKARDRSGAQLLRDFMRDYVRQEEETAAHDAWFRRQVQIGLDSANAGDLVSAAEVEAEAQAWRAELLRKKVDVSSS
;
A
#
# COMPACT_ATOMS: atom_id res chain seq x y z
N MET A 1 -19.88 12.92 -19.01
CA MET A 1 -18.43 12.82 -18.71
C MET A 1 -17.73 13.90 -19.50
N SER A 2 -16.97 14.77 -18.84
CA SER A 2 -16.20 15.81 -19.52
C SER A 2 -14.88 15.21 -20.01
N ASP A 3 -14.74 15.07 -21.33
CA ASP A 3 -13.47 14.67 -21.93
C ASP A 3 -12.51 15.89 -21.95
N THR A 4 -11.29 15.69 -21.46
CA THR A 4 -10.22 16.70 -21.46
C THR A 4 -9.05 16.17 -22.28
N THR A 5 -8.50 16.99 -23.17
CA THR A 5 -7.35 16.61 -24.01
C THR A 5 -6.03 17.01 -23.34
N PHE A 6 -5.08 16.08 -23.30
CA PHE A 6 -3.71 16.31 -22.83
C PHE A 6 -2.75 16.23 -24.02
N THR A 7 -1.98 17.28 -24.27
CA THR A 7 -1.00 17.34 -25.37
C THR A 7 0.39 17.52 -24.78
N PHE A 8 1.32 16.64 -25.16
CA PHE A 8 2.71 16.68 -24.73
C PHE A 8 3.61 16.30 -25.89
N ARG A 9 4.87 16.74 -25.84
CA ARG A 9 5.88 16.37 -26.84
C ARG A 9 6.67 15.19 -26.33
N VAL A 10 6.96 14.26 -27.24
CA VAL A 10 7.84 13.12 -27.03
C VAL A 10 8.80 13.03 -28.20
N ASP A 11 9.93 12.37 -27.97
CA ASP A 11 10.81 11.97 -29.05
C ASP A 11 10.08 11.04 -30.04
N GLU A 12 10.38 11.17 -31.34
CA GLU A 12 9.69 10.40 -32.38
C GLU A 12 10.06 8.91 -32.31
N ALA A 13 11.30 8.56 -31.95
CA ALA A 13 11.69 7.17 -31.76
C ALA A 13 10.93 6.56 -30.57
N LEU A 14 10.83 7.30 -29.46
CA LEU A 14 10.06 6.87 -28.30
C LEU A 14 8.58 6.63 -28.64
N LYS A 15 7.96 7.53 -29.43
CA LYS A 15 6.58 7.37 -29.90
C LYS A 15 6.41 6.10 -30.75
N ALA A 16 7.36 5.81 -31.64
CA ALA A 16 7.33 4.63 -32.49
C ALA A 16 7.47 3.33 -31.67
N GLU A 17 8.40 3.28 -30.73
CA GLU A 17 8.61 2.16 -29.82
C GLU A 17 7.38 1.92 -28.94
N PHE A 18 6.84 2.97 -28.32
CA PHE A 18 5.66 2.88 -27.48
C PHE A 18 4.43 2.39 -28.26
N SER A 19 4.24 2.90 -29.48
CA SER A 19 3.14 2.47 -30.34
C SER A 19 3.28 1.00 -30.75
N THR A 20 4.50 0.53 -31.01
CA THR A 20 4.78 -0.87 -31.33
C THR A 20 4.51 -1.78 -30.13
N ALA A 21 4.98 -1.39 -28.95
CA ALA A 21 4.75 -2.13 -27.71
C ALA A 21 3.26 -2.18 -27.32
N ALA A 22 2.51 -1.11 -27.56
CA ALA A 22 1.07 -1.07 -27.31
C ALA A 22 0.31 -2.02 -28.24
N LYS A 23 0.64 -2.00 -29.54
CA LYS A 23 0.05 -2.91 -30.55
C LYS A 23 0.33 -4.38 -30.24
N ALA A 24 1.53 -4.71 -29.75
CA ALA A 24 1.87 -6.07 -29.34
C ALA A 24 0.99 -6.62 -28.19
N ARG A 25 0.27 -5.74 -27.49
CA ARG A 25 -0.69 -6.08 -26.43
C ARG A 25 -2.15 -5.82 -26.83
N ASP A 26 -2.41 -5.55 -28.12
CA ASP A 26 -3.73 -5.16 -28.64
C ASP A 26 -4.33 -3.92 -27.95
N ARG A 27 -3.47 -2.97 -27.52
CA ARG A 27 -3.90 -1.72 -26.87
C ARG A 27 -3.42 -0.51 -27.67
N SER A 28 -4.15 0.59 -27.55
CA SER A 28 -3.70 1.90 -28.03
C SER A 28 -2.77 2.58 -27.02
N GLY A 29 -1.87 3.43 -27.49
CA GLY A 29 -1.02 4.24 -26.61
C GLY A 29 -1.83 5.11 -25.63
N ALA A 30 -2.98 5.62 -26.08
CA ALA A 30 -3.88 6.40 -25.22
C ALA A 30 -4.52 5.56 -24.09
N GLN A 31 -4.80 4.28 -24.32
CA GLN A 31 -5.28 3.38 -23.25
C GLN A 31 -4.18 3.15 -22.21
N LEU A 32 -2.95 2.87 -22.64
CA LEU A 32 -1.82 2.67 -21.74
C LEU A 32 -1.53 3.93 -20.90
N LEU A 33 -1.57 5.11 -21.52
CA LEU A 33 -1.38 6.37 -20.80
C LEU A 33 -2.48 6.61 -19.75
N ARG A 34 -3.74 6.31 -20.07
CA ARG A 34 -4.84 6.45 -19.09
C ARG A 34 -4.69 5.49 -17.92
N ASP A 35 -4.28 4.25 -18.18
CA ASP A 35 -4.04 3.28 -17.12
C ASP A 35 -2.88 3.72 -16.22
N PHE A 36 -1.77 4.13 -16.84
CA PHE A 36 -0.62 4.66 -16.12
C PHE A 36 -0.99 5.87 -15.25
N MET A 37 -1.75 6.83 -15.78
CA MET A 37 -2.22 7.99 -15.01
C MET A 37 -3.07 7.57 -13.80
N ARG A 38 -3.96 6.58 -13.97
CA ARG A 38 -4.81 6.08 -12.89
C ARG A 38 -4.00 5.35 -11.82
N ASP A 39 -3.04 4.54 -12.24
CA ASP A 39 -2.16 3.80 -11.33
C ASP A 39 -1.22 4.75 -10.58
N TYR A 40 -0.69 5.77 -11.24
CA TYR A 40 0.15 6.79 -10.63
C TYR A 40 -0.60 7.59 -9.58
N VAL A 41 -1.80 8.09 -9.90
CA VAL A 41 -2.65 8.81 -8.91
C VAL A 41 -2.99 7.90 -7.73
N ARG A 42 -3.38 6.64 -7.98
CA ARG A 42 -3.66 5.69 -6.91
C ARG A 42 -2.45 5.47 -6.00
N GLN A 43 -1.27 5.28 -6.58
CA GLN A 43 -0.02 5.10 -5.81
C GLN A 43 0.33 6.33 -4.97
N GLU A 44 0.18 7.54 -5.53
CA GLU A 44 0.44 8.78 -4.79
C GLU A 44 -0.59 8.99 -3.67
N GLU A 45 -1.87 8.69 -3.91
CA GLU A 45 -2.93 8.72 -2.90
C GLU A 45 -2.70 7.69 -1.80
N GLU A 46 -2.33 6.45 -2.14
CA GLU A 46 -1.98 5.40 -1.18
C GLU A 46 -0.77 5.81 -0.33
N THR A 47 0.26 6.41 -0.93
CA THR A 47 1.44 6.90 -0.22
C THR A 47 1.08 8.04 0.74
N ALA A 48 0.31 9.02 0.26
CA ALA A 48 -0.14 10.14 1.07
C ALA A 48 -1.10 9.69 2.20
N ALA A 49 -1.99 8.73 1.92
CA ALA A 49 -2.91 8.16 2.90
C ALA A 49 -2.15 7.33 3.95
N HIS A 50 -1.15 6.55 3.53
CA HIS A 50 -0.27 5.81 4.43
C HIS A 50 0.48 6.75 5.36
N ASP A 51 1.05 7.84 4.84
CA ASP A 51 1.74 8.84 5.64
C ASP A 51 0.81 9.55 6.63
N ALA A 52 -0.40 9.93 6.19
CA ALA A 52 -1.39 10.56 7.06
C ALA A 52 -1.86 9.60 8.17
N TRP A 53 -2.11 8.34 7.82
CA TRP A 53 -2.44 7.29 8.79
C TRP A 53 -1.28 7.06 9.78
N PHE A 54 -0.04 6.95 9.29
CA PHE A 54 1.15 6.72 10.10
C PHE A 54 1.35 7.84 11.12
N ARG A 55 1.27 9.11 10.67
CA ARG A 55 1.36 10.26 11.58
C ARG A 55 0.28 10.24 12.66
N ARG A 56 -0.95 9.83 12.30
CA ARG A 56 -2.04 9.69 13.28
C ARG A 56 -1.76 8.60 14.30
N GLN A 57 -1.26 7.43 13.87
CA GLN A 57 -0.91 6.35 14.79
C GLN A 57 0.23 6.75 15.73
N VAL A 58 1.25 7.44 15.22
CA VAL A 58 2.34 7.98 16.04
C VAL A 58 1.81 8.97 17.08
N GLN A 59 0.92 9.88 16.69
CA GLN A 59 0.34 10.84 17.63
C GLN A 59 -0.48 10.14 18.74
N ILE A 60 -1.27 9.12 18.40
CA ILE A 60 -2.01 8.31 19.38
C ILE A 60 -1.04 7.66 20.38
N GLY A 61 0.08 7.10 19.90
CA GLY A 61 1.10 6.51 20.78
C GLY A 61 1.76 7.52 21.70
N LEU A 62 2.09 8.71 21.18
CA LEU A 62 2.63 9.81 21.99
C LEU A 62 1.62 10.30 23.05
N ASP A 63 0.36 10.45 22.69
CA ASP A 63 -0.70 10.88 23.60
C ASP A 63 -0.94 9.85 24.70
N SER A 64 -0.97 8.55 24.38
CA SER A 64 -1.06 7.44 25.33
C SER A 64 0.13 7.42 26.30
N ALA A 65 1.34 7.59 25.76
CA ALA A 65 2.54 7.65 26.57
C ALA A 65 2.53 8.85 27.53
N ASN A 66 2.10 10.02 27.04
CA ASN A 66 1.97 11.24 27.83
C ASN A 66 0.87 11.13 28.89
N ALA A 67 -0.20 10.37 28.62
CA ALA A 67 -1.26 10.06 29.58
C ALA A 67 -0.81 9.05 30.66
N GLY A 68 0.36 8.43 30.51
CA GLY A 68 0.86 7.40 31.41
C GLY A 68 0.32 6.00 31.13
N ASP A 69 -0.42 5.82 30.03
CA ASP A 69 -0.95 4.54 29.57
C ASP A 69 0.15 3.75 28.85
N LEU A 70 1.19 3.40 29.61
CA LEU A 70 2.36 2.64 29.17
C LEU A 70 2.38 1.28 29.85
N VAL A 71 2.71 0.25 29.07
CA VAL A 71 2.97 -1.10 29.57
C VAL A 71 4.47 -1.35 29.50
N SER A 72 5.03 -1.99 30.52
CA SER A 72 6.46 -2.30 30.49
C SER A 72 6.79 -3.34 29.43
N ALA A 73 7.99 -3.27 28.86
CA ALA A 73 8.44 -4.23 27.86
C ALA A 73 8.37 -5.69 28.36
N ALA A 74 8.61 -5.91 29.66
CA ALA A 74 8.54 -7.22 30.28
C ALA A 74 7.11 -7.79 30.30
N GLU A 75 6.11 -6.95 30.59
CA GLU A 75 4.70 -7.33 30.59
C GLU A 75 4.20 -7.63 29.17
N VAL A 76 4.57 -6.79 28.19
CA VAL A 76 4.24 -7.02 26.78
C VAL A 76 4.82 -8.35 26.29
N GLU A 77 6.07 -8.66 26.62
CA GLU A 77 6.72 -9.91 26.20
C GLU A 77 6.07 -11.13 26.87
N ALA A 78 5.69 -11.04 28.14
CA ALA A 78 5.01 -12.12 28.84
C ALA A 78 3.63 -12.42 28.21
N GLU A 79 2.85 -11.39 27.87
CA GLU A 79 1.55 -11.55 27.21
C GLU A 79 1.71 -12.10 25.78
N ALA A 80 2.68 -11.60 25.02
CA ALA A 80 2.98 -12.12 23.69
C ALA A 80 3.40 -13.59 23.72
N GLN A 81 4.18 -14.01 24.71
CA GLN A 81 4.56 -15.41 24.92
C GLN A 81 3.35 -16.29 25.25
N ALA A 82 2.46 -15.83 26.14
CA ALA A 82 1.23 -16.53 26.47
C ALA A 82 0.32 -16.70 25.23
N TRP A 83 0.16 -15.64 24.44
CA TRP A 83 -0.63 -15.67 23.21
C TRP A 83 -0.04 -16.62 22.17
N ARG A 84 1.28 -16.57 21.93
CA ARG A 84 1.97 -17.48 21.02
C ARG A 84 1.82 -18.94 21.46
N ALA A 85 1.96 -19.23 22.75
CA ALA A 85 1.77 -20.57 23.30
C ALA A 85 0.34 -21.09 23.09
N GLU A 86 -0.67 -20.23 23.25
CA GLU A 86 -2.06 -20.58 22.99
C GLU A 86 -2.33 -20.87 21.51
N LEU A 87 -1.79 -20.04 20.61
CA LEU A 87 -1.91 -20.25 19.16
C LEU A 87 -1.27 -21.58 18.72
N LEU A 88 -0.10 -21.91 19.29
CA LEU A 88 0.57 -23.18 19.03
C LEU A 88 -0.24 -24.37 19.54
N ARG A 89 -0.81 -24.28 20.75
CA ARG A 89 -1.69 -25.32 21.30
C ARG A 89 -2.90 -25.59 20.41
N LYS A 90 -3.57 -24.53 19.92
CA LYS A 90 -4.71 -24.66 18.99
C LYS A 90 -4.31 -25.28 17.65
N LYS A 91 -3.13 -24.98 17.13
CA LYS A 91 -2.61 -25.60 15.90
C LYS A 91 -2.33 -27.10 16.05
N VAL A 92 -1.81 -27.53 17.20
CA VAL A 92 -1.54 -28.95 17.47
C VAL A 92 -2.85 -29.74 17.57
N ASP A 93 -3.84 -29.22 18.28
CA ASP A 93 -5.16 -29.84 18.46
C ASP A 93 -5.88 -30.11 17.12
N VAL A 94 -5.84 -29.14 16.21
CA VAL A 94 -6.41 -29.21 14.85
C VAL A 94 -5.67 -30.20 13.93
N SER A 95 -4.39 -30.50 14.20
CA SER A 95 -3.60 -31.45 13.39
C SER A 95 -3.66 -32.91 13.89
N SER A 96 -4.26 -33.14 15.05
CA SER A 96 -4.44 -34.47 15.68
C SER A 96 -5.87 -35.01 15.60
N SER A 97 -6.76 -34.31 14.89
CA SER A 97 -8.09 -34.79 14.47
C SER A 97 -8.10 -35.14 12.99
#